data_AF-A0A8H6FBJ6-F1
#
_entry.id   AF-A0A8H6FBJ6-F1
#
_cell.length_a   1.000
_cell.length_b   1.000
_cell.length_c   1.000
_cell.angle_alpha   90.00
_cell.angle_beta   90.00
_cell.angle_gamma   90.00
#
_symmetry.space_group_name_H-M   'P 1'
#
loop_
_entity.id
_entity.type
_entity.pdbx_description
1 polymer ?
#
loop_
_entity_poly.entity_id
_entity_poly.type
_entity_poly.pdbx_seq_one_letter_code
_entity_poly.pdbx_strand_id
1 'polypeptide(L)'
;MLFYLTTIIIHGKTHPYFRDQMLPTVQLMDAYHTSDVFRTNEHDYNKVDSSSYLDLGPLYGHNEEQQAAVRTFVDGKLKPDAFSEVRVLGFPPGVCALLVSFNRFHNYVVEELADINEGGRFSLPVESAQDELYKAAMKKRENDLFQVGRLITCGLYVHIIIGDYFKTILNLNRCKSTWNLDPLADFGKTTVPSATGNQVSVEFNMFYRWHTAMSAKDEVWAHDLYKDVFPNDDPATLSLPAFIEGLRRWEHGVNPDPGKRAFGNLERQANGSFEDAELVKLLQESTEDVAGTFAYQMKGFSPLTGGVF
;
A
#
# COMPACT_ATOMS: atom_id res chain seq x y z
N MET A 1 10.28 -16.28 8.06
CA MET A 1 9.66 -17.24 7.11
C MET A 1 8.73 -16.56 6.10
N LEU A 2 8.20 -15.34 6.36
CA LEU A 2 7.42 -14.57 5.37
C LEU A 2 8.24 -14.08 4.15
N PHE A 3 9.54 -13.79 4.31
CA PHE A 3 10.40 -13.35 3.20
C PHE A 3 10.58 -14.38 2.09
N TYR A 4 10.32 -15.66 2.34
CA TYR A 4 10.47 -16.73 1.35
C TYR A 4 9.19 -16.97 0.53
N LEU A 5 8.03 -16.55 1.02
CA LEU A 5 6.75 -16.71 0.31
C LEU A 5 6.57 -15.66 -0.78
N THR A 6 6.99 -14.41 -0.55
CA THR A 6 6.88 -13.34 -1.56
C THR A 6 7.77 -13.62 -2.79
N THR A 7 8.95 -14.20 -2.61
CA THR A 7 9.86 -14.51 -3.72
C THR A 7 9.41 -15.73 -4.53
N ILE A 8 8.77 -16.71 -3.89
CA ILE A 8 8.22 -17.91 -4.57
C ILE A 8 6.96 -17.55 -5.39
N ILE A 9 6.14 -16.61 -4.92
CA ILE A 9 4.93 -16.15 -5.62
C ILE A 9 5.27 -15.40 -6.93
N ILE A 10 6.47 -14.83 -7.05
CA ILE A 10 6.87 -14.01 -8.22
C ILE A 10 7.74 -14.79 -9.24
N HIS A 11 8.33 -15.93 -8.87
CA HIS A 11 9.27 -16.66 -9.74
C HIS A 11 8.75 -17.92 -10.44
N GLY A 12 7.44 -18.21 -10.45
CA GLY A 12 6.98 -19.53 -10.88
C GLY A 12 5.62 -19.62 -11.56
N LYS A 13 5.53 -19.15 -12.81
CA LYS A 13 4.89 -19.89 -13.93
C LYS A 13 4.96 -19.02 -15.20
N THR A 14 5.97 -19.26 -16.02
CA THR A 14 5.90 -18.98 -17.46
C THR A 14 4.89 -19.93 -18.10
N HIS A 15 3.61 -19.75 -17.82
CA HIS A 15 2.56 -20.44 -18.55
C HIS A 15 2.39 -19.74 -19.91
N PRO A 16 2.33 -20.46 -21.04
CA PRO A 16 2.31 -19.87 -22.38
C PRO A 16 1.10 -18.95 -22.66
N TYR A 17 0.10 -18.92 -21.77
CA TYR A 17 -1.07 -18.04 -21.83
C TYR A 17 -0.84 -16.62 -21.30
N PHE A 18 0.19 -16.36 -20.50
CA PHE A 18 0.41 -15.03 -19.89
C PHE A 18 1.07 -14.01 -20.84
N ARG A 19 1.16 -14.30 -22.13
CA ARG A 19 2.02 -13.56 -23.08
C ARG A 19 1.64 -12.07 -23.24
N ASP A 20 0.43 -11.66 -22.87
CA ASP A 20 -0.07 -10.30 -23.06
C ASP A 20 -0.65 -9.64 -21.78
N GLN A 21 -0.41 -10.22 -20.59
CA GLN A 21 -1.09 -9.81 -19.34
C GLN A 21 -0.11 -9.33 -18.26
N MET A 22 -0.55 -8.33 -17.47
CA MET A 22 0.16 -7.88 -16.26
C MET A 22 0.12 -8.98 -15.19
N LEU A 23 1.16 -9.04 -14.34
CA LEU A 23 1.13 -9.95 -13.20
C LEU A 23 0.14 -9.43 -12.14
N PRO A 24 -0.63 -10.30 -11.49
CA PRO A 24 -1.66 -9.89 -10.52
C PRO A 24 -1.10 -9.18 -9.28
N THR A 25 0.17 -9.47 -8.94
CA THR A 25 0.93 -8.75 -7.90
C THR A 25 1.08 -7.25 -8.19
N VAL A 26 0.99 -6.84 -9.45
CA VAL A 26 1.06 -5.42 -9.86
C VAL A 26 -0.23 -4.70 -9.49
N GLN A 27 -1.40 -5.31 -9.65
CA GLN A 27 -2.68 -4.67 -9.32
C GLN A 27 -2.79 -4.41 -7.82
N LEU A 28 -2.33 -5.37 -7.00
CA LEU A 28 -2.25 -5.18 -5.55
C LEU A 28 -1.36 -3.96 -5.26
N MET A 29 -0.10 -3.98 -5.67
CA MET A 29 0.86 -2.89 -5.42
C MET A 29 0.48 -1.55 -6.02
N ASP A 30 -0.24 -1.53 -7.15
CA ASP A 30 -0.79 -0.31 -7.75
C ASP A 30 -1.83 0.34 -6.83
N ALA A 31 -2.76 -0.44 -6.27
CA ALA A 31 -3.73 0.07 -5.30
C ALA A 31 -3.05 0.68 -4.06
N TYR A 32 -1.89 0.15 -3.65
CA TYR A 32 -1.06 0.75 -2.58
C TYR A 32 -0.43 2.05 -2.99
N HIS A 33 0.37 2.00 -4.06
CA HIS A 33 1.14 3.14 -4.52
C HIS A 33 0.22 4.31 -4.78
N THR A 34 -0.91 4.06 -5.44
CA THR A 34 -1.91 5.08 -5.70
C THR A 34 -2.56 5.58 -4.42
N SER A 35 -2.89 4.73 -3.45
CA SER A 35 -3.45 5.18 -2.17
C SER A 35 -2.45 5.94 -1.28
N ASP A 36 -1.15 5.70 -1.46
CA ASP A 36 -0.06 6.34 -0.74
C ASP A 36 0.19 7.75 -1.27
N VAL A 37 0.46 7.89 -2.58
CA VAL A 37 0.82 9.18 -3.16
C VAL A 37 -0.37 9.97 -3.69
N PHE A 38 -1.51 9.33 -3.97
CA PHE A 38 -2.73 10.00 -4.44
C PHE A 38 -3.86 9.98 -3.39
N ARG A 39 -3.89 11.04 -2.58
CA ARG A 39 -4.97 11.31 -1.64
C ARG A 39 -5.54 12.71 -1.86
N THR A 40 -6.42 12.87 -2.84
CA THR A 40 -7.12 14.15 -3.08
C THR A 40 -7.96 14.51 -1.87
N ASN A 41 -7.85 15.75 -1.39
CA ASN A 41 -8.60 16.22 -0.23
C ASN A 41 -10.09 16.32 -0.54
N GLU A 42 -10.94 15.78 0.33
CA GLU A 42 -12.38 15.66 0.10
C GLU A 42 -13.16 16.99 0.20
N HIS A 43 -12.56 18.01 0.81
CA HIS A 43 -13.14 19.35 0.99
C HIS A 43 -12.58 20.35 -0.02
N ASP A 44 -11.35 20.13 -0.50
CA ASP A 44 -10.63 20.98 -1.45
C ASP A 44 -9.88 20.13 -2.48
N TYR A 45 -10.53 19.82 -3.60
CA TYR A 45 -9.96 18.96 -4.65
C TYR A 45 -8.70 19.49 -5.32
N ASN A 46 -8.25 20.72 -5.01
CA ASN A 46 -6.97 21.26 -5.48
C ASN A 46 -5.79 20.85 -4.58
N LYS A 47 -6.04 20.13 -3.49
CA LYS A 47 -5.03 19.69 -2.52
C LYS A 47 -4.89 18.18 -2.50
N VAL A 48 -3.67 17.76 -2.18
CA VAL A 48 -3.35 16.37 -1.84
C VAL A 48 -3.02 16.32 -0.35
N ASP A 49 -3.61 15.35 0.35
CA ASP A 49 -3.43 15.15 1.79
C ASP A 49 -2.26 14.23 2.12
N SER A 50 -1.62 13.64 1.11
CA SER A 50 -0.40 12.82 1.28
C SER A 50 0.86 13.67 1.23
N SER A 51 1.98 13.09 1.66
CA SER A 51 3.30 13.75 1.61
C SER A 51 3.85 13.89 0.18
N SER A 52 3.21 13.29 -0.83
CA SER A 52 3.78 13.08 -2.17
C SER A 52 5.01 12.16 -2.19
N TYR A 53 5.31 11.42 -1.12
CA TYR A 53 6.41 10.45 -1.07
C TYR A 53 5.89 9.03 -0.77
N LEU A 54 6.77 8.05 -0.98
CA LEU A 54 6.54 6.65 -0.64
C LEU A 54 6.81 6.43 0.85
N ASP A 55 5.91 6.89 1.70
CA ASP A 55 6.06 6.88 3.16
C ASP A 55 5.13 5.90 3.90
N LEU A 56 4.48 5.02 3.13
CA LEU A 56 3.50 4.04 3.62
C LEU A 56 2.36 4.71 4.42
N GLY A 57 1.91 5.89 3.98
CA GLY A 57 0.77 6.60 4.54
C GLY A 57 -0.50 5.72 4.69
N PRO A 58 -0.79 4.73 3.81
CA PRO A 58 -1.91 3.84 4.02
C PRO A 58 -1.81 2.98 5.27
N LEU A 59 -0.60 2.60 5.69
CA LEU A 59 -0.35 1.89 6.93
C LEU A 59 -0.30 2.86 8.12
N TYR A 60 0.55 3.89 8.03
CA TYR A 60 0.91 4.76 9.16
C TYR A 60 0.03 5.99 9.33
N GLY A 61 -0.80 6.35 8.35
CA GLY A 61 -1.53 7.60 8.32
C GLY A 61 -0.76 8.76 7.69
N HIS A 62 -1.52 9.74 7.22
CA HIS A 62 -1.04 10.93 6.51
C HIS A 62 -0.85 12.15 7.43
N ASN A 63 -1.24 12.03 8.70
CA ASN A 63 -1.05 13.06 9.74
C ASN A 63 -0.81 12.42 11.12
N GLU A 64 -0.47 13.25 12.11
CA GLU A 64 -0.14 12.78 13.47
C GLU A 64 -1.31 12.07 14.17
N GLU A 65 -2.55 12.51 13.93
CA GLU A 65 -3.75 11.93 14.54
C GLU A 65 -4.02 10.52 14.02
N GLN A 66 -3.93 10.34 12.70
CA GLN A 66 -4.04 9.05 12.04
C GLN A 66 -2.90 8.11 12.46
N GLN A 67 -1.68 8.64 12.56
CA GLN A 67 -0.54 7.87 13.05
C GLN A 67 -0.69 7.44 14.51
N ALA A 68 -1.21 8.32 15.37
CA ALA A 68 -1.56 7.96 16.73
C ALA A 68 -2.64 6.87 16.79
N ALA A 69 -3.64 6.92 15.90
CA ALA A 69 -4.75 5.99 15.88
C ALA A 69 -4.34 4.53 15.58
N VAL A 70 -3.26 4.31 14.83
CA VAL A 70 -2.75 2.96 14.51
C VAL A 70 -1.71 2.45 15.52
N ARG A 71 -1.14 3.31 16.36
CA ARG A 71 -0.12 2.95 17.35
C ARG A 71 -0.72 2.32 18.60
N THR A 72 0.05 1.43 19.23
CA THR A 72 -0.22 0.95 20.60
C THR A 72 0.33 1.90 21.66
N PHE A 73 1.30 2.75 21.28
CA PHE A 73 2.14 3.51 22.20
C PHE A 73 2.89 2.64 23.22
N VAL A 74 3.20 1.40 22.83
CA VAL A 74 3.98 0.44 23.59
C VAL A 74 5.05 -0.15 22.68
N ASP A 75 6.32 -0.05 23.08
CA ASP A 75 7.48 -0.63 22.36
C ASP A 75 7.57 -0.28 20.87
N GLY A 76 7.04 0.89 20.49
CA GLY A 76 7.01 1.36 19.12
C GLY A 76 6.08 0.59 18.19
N LYS A 77 5.21 -0.29 18.72
CA LYS A 77 4.36 -1.19 17.93
C LYS A 77 3.11 -0.53 17.39
N LEU A 78 2.69 -1.00 16.22
CA LEU A 78 1.35 -0.81 15.67
C LEU A 78 0.35 -1.79 16.31
N LYS A 79 -0.92 -1.38 16.37
CA LYS A 79 -2.02 -2.28 16.74
C LYS A 79 -2.01 -3.50 15.78
N PRO A 80 -2.27 -4.73 16.28
CA PRO A 80 -2.24 -5.92 15.46
C PRO A 80 -3.12 -5.80 14.22
N ASP A 81 -2.54 -6.03 13.05
CA ASP A 81 -3.22 -6.06 11.74
C ASP A 81 -4.10 -4.82 11.48
N ALA A 82 -3.64 -3.66 11.95
CA ALA A 82 -4.29 -2.38 11.76
C ALA A 82 -3.59 -1.54 10.69
N PHE A 83 -4.36 -0.73 9.98
CA PHE A 83 -3.84 0.24 9.03
C PHE A 83 -4.74 1.48 8.98
N SER A 84 -4.17 2.61 8.60
CA SER A 84 -4.83 3.92 8.71
C SER A 84 -5.89 4.14 7.62
N GLU A 85 -5.55 3.86 6.37
CA GLU A 85 -6.35 4.23 5.20
C GLU A 85 -7.67 3.45 5.10
N VAL A 86 -8.78 4.17 5.24
CA VAL A 86 -10.13 3.58 5.18
C VAL A 86 -10.50 3.22 3.75
N ARG A 87 -10.05 4.00 2.75
CA ARG A 87 -10.36 3.76 1.33
C ARG A 87 -9.90 2.39 0.85
N VAL A 88 -8.85 1.83 1.45
CA VAL A 88 -8.32 0.49 1.12
C VAL A 88 -9.33 -0.63 1.41
N LEU A 89 -10.30 -0.40 2.30
CA LEU A 89 -11.42 -1.33 2.53
C LEU A 89 -12.40 -1.40 1.34
N GLY A 90 -12.36 -0.40 0.45
CA GLY A 90 -13.10 -0.35 -0.81
C GLY A 90 -12.37 -1.00 -1.98
N PHE A 91 -11.27 -1.70 -1.73
CA PHE A 91 -10.54 -2.51 -2.71
C PHE A 91 -10.68 -4.01 -2.41
N PRO A 92 -10.38 -4.89 -3.38
CA PRO A 92 -10.35 -6.33 -3.15
C PRO A 92 -9.55 -6.71 -1.88
N PRO A 93 -10.01 -7.68 -1.07
CA PRO A 93 -9.43 -7.98 0.24
C PRO A 93 -7.94 -8.35 0.24
N GLY A 94 -7.41 -8.84 -0.88
CA GLY A 94 -5.99 -9.10 -1.07
C GLY A 94 -5.11 -7.86 -0.96
N VAL A 95 -5.67 -6.68 -1.25
CA VAL A 95 -5.03 -5.40 -0.94
C VAL A 95 -4.90 -5.37 0.57
N CYS A 96 -5.96 -5.18 1.35
CA CYS A 96 -5.92 -5.17 2.83
C CYS A 96 -4.95 -6.19 3.49
N ALA A 97 -4.90 -7.45 3.02
CA ALA A 97 -3.98 -8.48 3.51
C ALA A 97 -2.47 -8.15 3.35
N LEU A 98 -2.10 -7.43 2.28
CA LEU A 98 -0.72 -6.97 2.07
C LEU A 98 -0.36 -5.79 3.01
N LEU A 99 -1.31 -4.94 3.43
CA LEU A 99 -1.07 -3.87 4.42
C LEU A 99 -0.81 -4.52 5.77
N VAL A 100 -1.58 -5.56 6.10
CA VAL A 100 -1.38 -6.37 7.28
C VAL A 100 0.01 -7.01 7.28
N SER A 101 0.52 -7.45 6.13
CA SER A 101 1.89 -7.98 6.02
C SER A 101 2.95 -6.92 6.39
N PHE A 102 2.79 -5.67 5.94
CA PHE A 102 3.67 -4.56 6.36
C PHE A 102 3.51 -4.20 7.84
N ASN A 103 2.29 -4.23 8.39
CA ASN A 103 2.04 -4.03 9.82
C ASN A 103 2.81 -5.05 10.66
N ARG A 104 2.67 -6.34 10.32
CA ARG A 104 3.37 -7.43 11.02
C ARG A 104 4.88 -7.32 10.88
N PHE A 105 5.38 -6.94 9.70
CA PHE A 105 6.80 -6.68 9.50
C PHE A 105 7.30 -5.53 10.37
N HIS A 106 6.57 -4.42 10.47
CA HIS A 106 6.92 -3.31 11.36
C HIS A 106 7.04 -3.78 12.81
N ASN A 107 6.02 -4.51 13.31
CA ASN A 107 6.00 -5.01 14.67
C ASN A 107 7.17 -5.97 14.94
N TYR A 108 7.48 -6.86 14.00
CA TYR A 108 8.68 -7.71 14.07
C TYR A 108 9.97 -6.89 14.13
N VAL A 109 10.11 -5.86 13.28
CA VAL A 109 11.32 -5.02 13.25
C VAL A 109 11.53 -4.27 14.55
N VAL A 110 10.49 -3.67 15.14
CA VAL A 110 10.67 -2.93 16.40
C VAL A 110 10.97 -3.84 17.59
N GLU A 111 10.46 -5.08 17.58
CA GLU A 111 10.85 -6.12 18.55
C GLU A 111 12.35 -6.44 18.41
N GLU A 112 12.82 -6.75 17.20
CA GLU A 112 14.23 -7.05 16.96
C GLU A 112 15.16 -5.88 17.29
N LEU A 113 14.76 -4.64 16.98
CA LEU A 113 15.50 -3.43 17.35
C LEU A 113 15.62 -3.28 18.87
N ALA A 114 14.54 -3.54 19.60
CA ALA A 114 14.48 -3.46 21.05
C ALA A 114 15.29 -4.58 21.72
N ASP A 115 15.28 -5.79 21.15
CA ASP A 115 15.96 -6.97 21.68
C ASP A 115 17.47 -6.92 21.44
N ILE A 116 17.89 -6.55 20.22
CA ILE A 116 19.31 -6.41 19.87
C ILE A 116 19.89 -5.18 20.57
N ASN A 117 19.15 -4.06 20.57
CA ASN A 117 19.51 -2.81 21.23
C ASN A 117 20.97 -2.37 20.99
N GLU A 118 21.38 -2.35 19.72
CA GLU A 118 22.76 -2.03 19.35
C GLU A 118 23.20 -0.67 19.92
N GLY A 119 24.37 -0.67 20.58
CA GLY A 119 24.91 0.53 21.23
C GLY A 119 24.09 1.05 22.42
N GLY A 120 23.12 0.29 22.92
CA GLY A 120 22.24 0.71 24.02
C GLY A 120 21.27 1.84 23.65
N ARG A 121 20.99 2.02 22.36
CA ARG A 121 20.16 3.11 21.82
C ARG A 121 18.75 3.16 22.40
N PHE A 122 18.19 2.02 22.74
CA PHE A 122 16.84 1.83 23.27
C PHE A 122 16.86 1.37 24.74
N SER A 123 17.98 1.53 25.45
CA SER A 123 18.07 1.21 26.87
C SER A 123 17.24 2.19 27.70
N LEU A 124 16.55 1.66 28.70
CA LEU A 124 15.84 2.47 29.70
C LEU A 124 16.74 2.71 30.92
N PRO A 125 16.58 3.86 31.60
CA PRO A 125 17.18 4.06 32.91
C PRO A 125 16.58 3.08 33.94
N VAL A 126 17.25 2.92 35.08
CA VAL A 126 16.77 2.05 36.17
C VAL A 126 15.37 2.48 36.59
N GLU A 127 14.46 1.50 36.71
CA GLU A 127 13.04 1.74 37.00
C GLU A 127 12.86 2.38 38.38
N SER A 128 12.14 3.49 38.40
CA SER A 128 11.75 4.23 39.59
C SER A 128 10.32 4.73 39.38
N ALA A 129 9.37 4.17 40.13
CA ALA A 129 7.93 4.37 39.92
C ALA A 129 7.43 5.83 40.10
N GLN A 130 8.25 6.68 40.71
CA GLN A 130 7.96 8.11 40.92
C GLN A 130 8.73 9.03 39.97
N ASP A 131 9.53 8.48 39.04
CA ASP A 131 10.43 9.28 38.23
C ASP A 131 9.79 9.70 36.90
N GLU A 132 9.51 10.99 36.79
CA GLU A 132 9.09 11.61 35.52
C GLU A 132 10.16 11.43 34.43
N LEU A 133 11.44 11.27 34.79
CA LEU A 133 12.50 10.93 33.84
C LEU A 133 12.32 9.54 33.25
N TYR A 134 11.89 8.55 34.04
CA TYR A 134 11.63 7.20 33.54
C TYR A 134 10.45 7.19 32.57
N LYS A 135 9.36 7.88 32.89
CA LYS A 135 8.20 8.04 31.99
C LYS A 135 8.57 8.76 30.68
N ALA A 136 9.38 9.82 30.78
CA ALA A 136 9.88 10.53 29.61
C ALA A 136 10.80 9.63 28.74
N ALA A 137 11.67 8.84 29.38
CA ALA A 137 12.52 7.88 28.69
C ALA A 137 11.71 6.77 27.99
N MET A 138 10.65 6.26 28.63
CA MET A 138 9.71 5.30 28.04
C MET A 138 9.04 5.86 26.79
N LYS A 139 8.48 7.07 26.88
CA LYS A 139 7.84 7.74 25.74
C LYS A 139 8.83 8.01 24.61
N LYS A 140 10.06 8.43 24.94
CA LYS A 140 11.12 8.62 23.95
C LYS A 140 11.50 7.31 23.27
N ARG A 141 11.73 6.24 24.04
CA ARG A 141 12.08 4.91 23.52
C ARG A 141 11.00 4.38 22.59
N GLU A 142 9.74 4.46 22.99
CA GLU A 142 8.60 4.05 22.17
C GLU A 142 8.57 4.82 20.83
N ASN A 143 8.68 6.15 20.88
CA ASN A 143 8.68 6.95 19.67
C ASN A 143 9.89 6.67 18.78
N ASP A 144 11.08 6.51 19.36
CA ASP A 144 12.30 6.21 18.61
C ASP A 144 12.22 4.84 17.93
N LEU A 145 11.71 3.82 18.63
CA LEU A 145 11.46 2.50 18.04
C LEU A 145 10.46 2.60 16.89
N PHE A 146 9.33 3.27 17.11
CA PHE A 146 8.30 3.47 16.08
C PHE A 146 8.85 4.15 14.83
N GLN A 147 9.57 5.28 14.98
CA GLN A 147 10.07 6.04 13.83
C GLN A 147 11.17 5.28 13.08
N VAL A 148 12.04 4.55 13.79
CA VAL A 148 13.07 3.71 13.13
C VAL A 148 12.43 2.52 12.42
N GLY A 149 11.48 1.84 13.07
CA GLY A 149 10.71 0.76 12.45
C GLY A 149 9.94 1.22 11.21
N ARG A 150 9.36 2.43 11.25
CA ARG A 150 8.73 3.07 10.10
C ARG A 150 9.73 3.26 8.96
N LEU A 151 10.90 3.85 9.21
CA LEU A 151 11.93 4.06 8.19
C LEU A 151 12.39 2.74 7.53
N ILE A 152 12.62 1.70 8.33
CA ILE A 152 13.02 0.37 7.82
C ILE A 152 11.92 -0.23 6.95
N THR A 153 10.67 -0.17 7.41
CA THR A 153 9.52 -0.71 6.68
C THR A 153 9.24 0.06 5.39
N CYS A 154 9.37 1.39 5.40
CA CYS A 154 9.31 2.20 4.18
C CYS A 154 10.46 1.86 3.23
N GLY A 155 11.66 1.62 3.75
CA GLY A 155 12.79 1.14 2.98
C GLY A 155 12.51 -0.20 2.28
N LEU A 156 11.90 -1.15 2.99
CA LEU A 156 11.43 -2.42 2.40
C LEU A 156 10.39 -2.17 1.30
N TYR A 157 9.39 -1.33 1.55
CA TYR A 157 8.36 -1.01 0.57
C TYR A 157 8.95 -0.40 -0.72
N VAL A 158 9.82 0.60 -0.58
CA VAL A 158 10.53 1.21 -1.72
C VAL A 158 11.40 0.16 -2.44
N HIS A 159 12.06 -0.73 -1.69
CA HIS A 159 12.87 -1.80 -2.27
C HIS A 159 12.02 -2.80 -3.09
N ILE A 160 10.82 -3.15 -2.62
CA ILE A 160 9.89 -4.00 -3.38
C ILE A 160 9.43 -3.29 -4.66
N ILE A 161 9.12 -1.99 -4.58
CA ILE A 161 8.72 -1.21 -5.76
C ILE A 161 9.84 -1.23 -6.81
N ILE A 162 11.06 -0.97 -6.37
CA ILE A 162 12.20 -0.84 -7.26
C ILE A 162 12.63 -2.20 -7.82
N GLY A 163 12.77 -3.19 -6.93
CA GLY A 163 13.31 -4.50 -7.24
C GLY A 163 12.37 -5.41 -8.03
N ASP A 164 11.06 -5.31 -7.79
CA ASP A 164 10.06 -6.25 -8.32
C ASP A 164 8.96 -5.55 -9.14
N TYR A 165 8.34 -4.50 -8.62
CA TYR A 165 7.23 -3.82 -9.30
C TYR A 165 7.67 -3.18 -10.62
N PHE A 166 8.75 -2.39 -10.63
CA PHE A 166 9.24 -1.75 -11.86
C PHE A 166 9.66 -2.77 -12.91
N LYS A 167 10.33 -3.85 -12.50
CA LYS A 167 10.68 -4.93 -13.44
C LYS A 167 9.44 -5.57 -14.04
N THR A 168 8.36 -5.67 -13.27
CA THR A 168 7.11 -6.26 -13.74
C THR A 168 6.40 -5.34 -14.74
N ILE A 169 6.22 -4.05 -14.44
CA ILE A 169 5.51 -3.13 -15.35
C ILE A 169 6.28 -2.87 -16.65
N LEU A 170 7.62 -2.93 -16.58
CA LEU A 170 8.51 -2.84 -17.75
C LEU A 170 8.68 -4.19 -18.47
N ASN A 171 8.02 -5.24 -17.97
CA ASN A 171 8.06 -6.61 -18.50
C ASN A 171 9.48 -7.20 -18.59
N LEU A 172 10.39 -6.75 -17.71
CA LEU A 172 11.78 -7.21 -17.66
C LEU A 172 11.91 -8.63 -17.13
N ASN A 173 10.90 -9.12 -16.40
CA ASN A 173 10.85 -10.51 -15.92
C ASN A 173 10.84 -11.55 -17.07
N ARG A 174 10.62 -11.11 -18.32
CA ARG A 174 10.61 -11.97 -19.51
C ARG A 174 11.87 -11.91 -20.35
N CYS A 175 12.82 -11.06 -20.00
CA CYS A 175 14.09 -10.95 -20.69
C CYS A 175 15.24 -11.24 -19.72
N LYS A 176 16.41 -11.62 -20.25
CA LYS A 176 17.62 -11.84 -19.44
C LYS A 176 18.29 -10.51 -19.08
N SER A 177 17.52 -9.53 -18.64
CA SER A 177 18.03 -8.23 -18.21
C SER A 177 18.20 -8.23 -16.70
N THR A 178 19.38 -7.83 -16.25
CA THR A 178 19.65 -7.56 -14.82
C THR A 178 19.42 -6.08 -14.47
N TRP A 179 18.86 -5.30 -15.41
CA TRP A 179 18.61 -3.89 -15.17
C TRP A 179 17.67 -3.70 -13.97
N ASN A 180 18.05 -2.76 -13.12
CA ASN A 180 17.25 -2.32 -12.00
C ASN A 180 17.39 -0.80 -11.87
N LEU A 181 16.34 -0.14 -11.38
CA LEU A 181 16.45 1.26 -11.01
C LEU A 181 17.26 1.33 -9.71
N ASP A 182 18.37 2.07 -9.69
CA ASP A 182 19.13 2.30 -8.46
C ASP A 182 19.00 3.77 -8.06
N PRO A 183 18.17 4.09 -7.03
CA PRO A 183 17.97 5.46 -6.60
C PRO A 183 19.21 6.05 -5.88
N LEU A 184 20.16 5.20 -5.50
CA LEU A 184 21.42 5.58 -4.84
C LEU A 184 22.58 5.67 -5.82
N ALA A 185 22.35 5.40 -7.12
CA ALA A 185 23.39 5.52 -8.12
C ALA A 185 23.91 6.96 -8.20
N ASP A 186 25.24 7.09 -8.35
CA ASP A 186 25.84 8.38 -8.65
C ASP A 186 25.57 8.74 -10.11
N PHE A 187 24.66 9.70 -10.31
CA PHE A 187 24.32 10.25 -11.63
C PHE A 187 25.32 11.33 -12.09
N GLY A 188 26.41 11.53 -11.36
CA GLY A 188 27.44 12.53 -11.63
C GLY A 188 26.99 13.96 -11.30
N LYS A 189 27.83 14.93 -11.66
CA LYS A 189 27.50 16.36 -11.50
C LYS A 189 26.43 16.76 -12.50
N THR A 190 25.18 16.80 -12.06
CA THR A 190 24.07 17.34 -12.85
C THR A 190 23.81 18.80 -12.46
N THR A 191 23.28 19.59 -13.40
CA THR A 191 22.77 20.95 -13.11
C THR A 191 21.39 20.94 -12.46
N VAL A 192 20.77 19.76 -12.35
CA VAL A 192 19.44 19.57 -11.78
C VAL A 192 19.60 19.27 -10.29
N PRO A 193 18.99 20.08 -9.41
CA PRO A 193 19.01 19.81 -7.97
C PRO A 193 18.42 18.42 -7.69
N SER A 194 19.14 17.60 -6.92
CA SER A 194 18.70 16.26 -6.53
C SER A 194 18.14 16.30 -5.11
N ALA A 195 17.07 15.55 -4.85
CA ALA A 195 16.41 15.45 -3.55
C ALA A 195 15.95 16.81 -2.95
N THR A 196 15.55 17.77 -3.79
CA THR A 196 15.06 19.09 -3.32
C THR A 196 13.58 19.14 -2.99
N GLY A 197 12.87 18.02 -3.10
CA GLY A 197 11.43 17.96 -2.92
C GLY A 197 10.75 17.12 -3.99
N ASN A 198 9.55 16.63 -3.68
CA ASN A 198 8.62 16.04 -4.64
C ASN A 198 7.22 16.60 -4.38
N GLN A 199 6.48 16.85 -5.46
CA GLN A 199 5.06 17.14 -5.41
C GLN A 199 4.41 16.34 -6.53
N VAL A 200 3.49 15.47 -6.16
CA VAL A 200 2.77 14.67 -7.14
C VAL A 200 1.85 15.58 -7.95
N SER A 201 1.94 15.47 -9.28
CA SER A 201 1.16 16.29 -10.20
C SER A 201 -0.20 15.68 -10.50
N VAL A 202 -1.15 16.52 -10.93
CA VAL A 202 -2.48 16.07 -11.37
C VAL A 202 -2.37 15.17 -12.60
N GLU A 203 -1.46 15.48 -13.52
CA GLU A 203 -1.20 14.67 -14.70
C GLU A 203 -0.74 13.26 -14.30
N PHE A 204 0.17 13.15 -13.33
CA PHE A 204 0.60 11.84 -12.84
C PHE A 204 -0.56 11.06 -12.19
N ASN A 205 -1.42 11.74 -11.44
CA ASN A 205 -2.64 11.13 -10.90
C ASN A 205 -3.56 10.58 -12.01
N MET A 206 -3.73 11.33 -13.11
CA MET A 206 -4.56 10.92 -14.23
C MET A 206 -3.96 9.74 -14.99
N PHE A 207 -2.64 9.76 -15.23
CA PHE A 207 -1.94 8.67 -15.92
C PHE A 207 -1.97 7.35 -15.14
N TYR A 208 -2.05 7.40 -13.81
CA TYR A 208 -2.09 6.22 -12.95
C TYR A 208 -3.50 5.62 -12.75
N ARG A 209 -4.51 6.05 -13.50
CA ARG A 209 -5.87 5.49 -13.42
C ARG A 209 -5.98 4.19 -14.22
N TRP A 210 -5.32 3.14 -13.74
CA TRP A 210 -5.17 1.85 -14.43
C TRP A 210 -6.35 0.87 -14.25
N HIS A 211 -7.57 1.37 -14.04
CA HIS A 211 -8.75 0.54 -13.81
C HIS A 211 -9.03 -0.48 -14.95
N THR A 212 -8.54 -0.23 -16.17
CA THR A 212 -8.63 -1.19 -17.29
C THR A 212 -7.88 -2.49 -17.04
N ALA A 213 -6.95 -2.49 -16.11
CA ALA A 213 -6.19 -3.66 -15.73
C ALA A 213 -6.94 -4.54 -14.72
N MET A 214 -8.11 -4.16 -14.21
CA MET A 214 -8.89 -4.98 -13.26
C MET A 214 -9.17 -6.37 -13.85
N SER A 215 -9.10 -7.40 -12.99
CA SER A 215 -9.43 -8.77 -13.40
C SER A 215 -10.93 -8.98 -13.44
N ALA A 216 -11.38 -10.06 -14.08
CA ALA A 216 -12.79 -10.42 -14.10
C ALA A 216 -13.34 -10.74 -12.69
N LYS A 217 -12.51 -11.29 -11.81
CA LYS A 217 -12.88 -11.56 -10.41
C LYS A 217 -13.06 -10.25 -9.64
N ASP A 218 -12.14 -9.31 -9.80
CA ASP A 218 -12.19 -8.02 -9.12
C ASP A 218 -13.34 -7.15 -9.66
N GLU A 219 -13.70 -7.30 -10.94
CA GLU A 219 -14.91 -6.69 -11.52
C GLU A 219 -16.18 -7.21 -10.83
N VAL A 220 -16.31 -8.53 -10.65
CA VAL A 220 -17.44 -9.13 -9.91
C VAL A 220 -17.47 -8.61 -8.47
N TRP A 221 -16.32 -8.59 -7.79
CA TRP A 221 -16.21 -8.06 -6.43
C TRP A 221 -16.64 -6.59 -6.34
N ALA A 222 -16.20 -5.74 -7.28
CA ALA A 222 -16.56 -4.33 -7.32
C ALA A 222 -18.07 -4.13 -7.57
N HIS A 223 -18.67 -4.97 -8.42
CA HIS A 223 -20.13 -4.96 -8.64
C HIS A 223 -20.91 -5.34 -7.38
N ASP A 224 -20.43 -6.29 -6.59
CA ASP A 224 -21.10 -6.70 -5.35
C ASP A 224 -20.95 -5.62 -4.27
N LEU A 225 -19.76 -5.04 -4.11
CA LEU A 225 -19.58 -3.88 -3.24
C LEU A 225 -20.50 -2.72 -3.66
N TYR A 226 -20.63 -2.45 -4.96
CA TYR A 226 -21.52 -1.40 -5.45
C TYR A 226 -22.97 -1.65 -5.01
N LYS A 227 -23.49 -2.88 -5.13
CA LYS A 227 -24.86 -3.21 -4.71
C LYS A 227 -25.04 -3.04 -3.19
N ASP A 228 -24.02 -3.33 -2.40
CA ASP A 228 -24.07 -3.15 -0.95
C ASP A 228 -24.11 -1.66 -0.56
N VAL A 229 -23.34 -0.82 -1.24
CA VAL A 229 -23.29 0.64 -0.97
C VAL A 229 -24.51 1.37 -1.57
N PHE A 230 -25.00 0.91 -2.72
CA PHE A 230 -26.03 1.55 -3.54
C PHE A 230 -27.15 0.55 -3.92
N PRO A 231 -27.91 0.00 -2.96
CA PRO A 231 -28.83 -1.12 -3.21
C PRO A 231 -30.00 -0.80 -4.14
N ASN A 232 -30.35 0.47 -4.31
CA ASN A 232 -31.50 0.91 -5.10
C ASN A 232 -31.12 1.84 -6.27
N ASP A 233 -29.83 2.10 -6.47
CA ASP A 233 -29.38 3.05 -7.48
C ASP A 233 -28.82 2.31 -8.71
N ASP A 234 -29.12 2.84 -9.90
CA ASP A 234 -28.53 2.36 -11.15
C ASP A 234 -27.19 3.08 -11.41
N PRO A 235 -26.06 2.35 -11.53
CA PRO A 235 -24.75 2.96 -11.81
C PRO A 235 -24.75 3.88 -13.04
N ALA A 236 -25.59 3.60 -14.04
CA ALA A 236 -25.64 4.38 -15.28
C ALA A 236 -26.31 5.75 -15.12
N THR A 237 -27.11 5.95 -14.07
CA THR A 237 -27.90 7.17 -13.87
C THR A 237 -27.57 7.91 -12.57
N LEU A 238 -26.75 7.32 -11.69
CA LEU A 238 -26.35 7.91 -10.43
C LEU A 238 -25.52 9.19 -10.64
N SER A 239 -26.00 10.29 -10.07
CA SER A 239 -25.27 11.56 -10.10
C SER A 239 -24.02 11.52 -9.22
N LEU A 240 -22.97 12.27 -9.58
CA LEU A 240 -21.74 12.36 -8.78
C LEU A 240 -21.99 12.79 -7.32
N PRO A 241 -22.85 13.78 -7.01
CA PRO A 241 -23.15 14.12 -5.62
C PRO A 241 -23.78 12.96 -4.83
N ALA A 242 -24.71 12.22 -5.44
CA ALA A 242 -25.33 11.06 -4.81
C ALA A 242 -24.34 9.91 -4.61
N PHE A 243 -23.42 9.72 -5.56
CA PHE A 243 -22.32 8.77 -5.44
C PHE A 243 -21.40 9.11 -4.26
N ILE A 244 -20.93 10.36 -4.17
CA ILE A 244 -20.09 10.81 -3.05
C ILE A 244 -20.80 10.64 -1.71
N GLU A 245 -22.08 10.98 -1.64
CA GLU A 245 -22.87 10.81 -0.42
C GLU A 245 -23.00 9.33 -0.02
N GLY A 246 -23.22 8.43 -0.99
CA GLY A 246 -23.23 6.99 -0.72
C GLY A 246 -21.90 6.47 -0.17
N LEU A 247 -20.78 6.91 -0.74
CA LEU A 247 -19.45 6.57 -0.23
C LEU A 247 -19.21 7.09 1.19
N ARG A 248 -19.62 8.34 1.50
CA ARG A 248 -19.54 8.88 2.87
C ARG A 248 -20.37 8.07 3.85
N ARG A 249 -21.60 7.69 3.48
CA ARG A 249 -22.44 6.83 4.33
C ARG A 249 -21.78 5.48 4.60
N TRP A 250 -21.18 4.87 3.58
CA TRP A 250 -20.43 3.62 3.74
C TRP A 250 -19.23 3.80 4.67
N GLU A 251 -18.43 4.86 4.46
CA GLU A 251 -17.27 5.16 5.30
C GLU A 251 -17.65 5.41 6.76
N HIS A 252 -18.75 6.12 7.02
CA HIS A 252 -19.29 6.31 8.38
C HIS A 252 -19.72 5.01 9.06
N GLY A 253 -20.03 3.96 8.29
CA GLY A 253 -20.32 2.62 8.80
C GLY A 253 -19.06 1.84 9.21
N VAL A 254 -17.88 2.26 8.77
CA VAL A 254 -16.61 1.62 9.12
C VAL A 254 -16.22 1.98 10.56
N ASN A 255 -15.67 0.99 11.29
CA ASN A 255 -15.20 1.23 12.65
C ASN A 255 -14.10 2.31 12.68
N PRO A 256 -14.26 3.38 13.48
CA PRO A 256 -13.26 4.44 13.53
C PRO A 256 -11.91 3.96 14.08
N ASP A 257 -11.89 2.95 14.95
CA ASP A 257 -10.66 2.36 15.49
C ASP A 257 -10.02 1.39 14.48
N PRO A 258 -8.82 1.69 13.94
CA PRO A 258 -8.12 0.82 13.00
C PRO A 258 -7.96 -0.62 13.47
N GLY A 259 -7.77 -0.84 14.78
CA GLY A 259 -7.59 -2.18 15.36
C GLY A 259 -8.87 -3.01 15.44
N LYS A 260 -10.03 -2.42 15.12
CA LYS A 260 -11.34 -3.10 15.14
C LYS A 260 -11.95 -3.26 13.75
N ARG A 261 -11.31 -2.73 12.71
CA ARG A 261 -11.79 -2.87 11.32
C ARG A 261 -11.57 -4.30 10.84
N ALA A 262 -12.52 -4.82 10.08
CA ALA A 262 -12.44 -6.12 9.42
C ALA A 262 -12.59 -5.95 7.90
N PHE A 263 -12.14 -6.92 7.12
CA PHE A 263 -12.22 -6.93 5.66
C PHE A 263 -12.31 -8.36 5.15
N GLY A 264 -12.80 -8.57 3.93
CA GLY A 264 -12.79 -9.89 3.27
C GLY A 264 -13.52 -10.99 4.04
N ASN A 265 -14.54 -10.65 4.83
CA ASN A 265 -15.26 -11.55 5.74
C ASN A 265 -14.37 -12.23 6.79
N LEU A 266 -13.18 -11.67 7.07
CA LEU A 266 -12.29 -12.18 8.11
C LEU A 266 -12.75 -11.72 9.50
N GLU A 267 -12.60 -12.61 10.48
CA GLU A 267 -12.81 -12.30 11.88
C GLU A 267 -11.48 -12.14 12.61
N ARG A 268 -11.42 -11.16 13.52
CA ARG A 268 -10.24 -10.97 14.38
C ARG A 268 -10.25 -11.98 15.52
N GLN A 269 -9.07 -12.50 15.82
CA GLN A 269 -8.81 -13.34 16.98
C GLN A 269 -8.83 -12.51 18.28
N ALA A 270 -8.79 -13.21 19.41
CA ALA A 270 -8.80 -12.58 20.74
C ALA A 270 -7.60 -11.64 20.99
N ASN A 271 -6.45 -11.90 20.34
CA ASN A 271 -5.25 -11.04 20.40
C ASN A 271 -5.34 -9.82 19.46
N GLY A 272 -6.42 -9.68 18.69
CA GLY A 272 -6.64 -8.62 17.71
C GLY A 272 -6.11 -8.89 16.30
N SER A 273 -5.33 -9.96 16.05
CA SER A 273 -4.85 -10.31 14.70
C SER A 273 -5.88 -11.12 13.92
N PHE A 274 -5.70 -11.23 12.60
CA PHE A 274 -6.39 -12.21 11.75
C PHE A 274 -5.61 -13.52 11.71
N GLU A 275 -6.29 -14.61 11.32
CA GLU A 275 -5.66 -15.91 11.12
C GLU A 275 -4.70 -15.92 9.92
N ASP A 276 -3.49 -16.43 10.13
CA ASP A 276 -2.42 -16.45 9.14
C ASP A 276 -2.85 -17.19 7.86
N ALA A 277 -3.53 -18.32 8.03
CA ALA A 277 -4.01 -19.13 6.92
C ALA A 277 -5.00 -18.37 6.03
N GLU A 278 -5.85 -17.52 6.61
CA GLU A 278 -6.82 -16.74 5.86
C GLU A 278 -6.18 -15.57 5.11
N LEU A 279 -5.21 -14.88 5.74
CA LEU A 279 -4.44 -13.83 5.08
C LEU A 279 -3.63 -14.39 3.91
N VAL A 280 -2.97 -15.54 4.09
CA VAL A 280 -2.23 -16.23 3.02
C VAL A 280 -3.17 -16.63 1.88
N LYS A 281 -4.35 -17.15 2.21
CA LYS A 281 -5.36 -17.50 1.20
C LYS A 281 -5.77 -16.28 0.37
N LEU A 282 -6.07 -15.14 1.01
CA LEU A 282 -6.43 -13.91 0.28
C LEU A 282 -5.30 -13.46 -0.65
N LEU A 283 -4.05 -13.46 -0.18
CA LEU A 283 -2.90 -13.10 -0.99
C LEU A 283 -2.70 -14.07 -2.16
N GLN A 284 -2.80 -15.37 -1.93
CA GLN A 284 -2.69 -16.39 -2.97
C GLN A 284 -3.77 -16.20 -4.03
N GLU A 285 -5.03 -16.13 -3.62
CA GLU A 285 -6.17 -15.99 -4.53
C GLU A 285 -6.16 -14.67 -5.32
N SER A 286 -5.54 -13.62 -4.78
CA SER A 286 -5.40 -12.33 -5.47
C SER A 286 -4.19 -12.32 -6.39
N THR A 287 -3.15 -13.13 -6.11
CA THR A 287 -1.93 -13.19 -6.93
C THR A 287 -2.00 -14.24 -8.05
N GLU A 288 -2.89 -15.22 -7.93
CA GLU A 288 -3.16 -16.23 -8.96
C GLU A 288 -4.19 -15.78 -9.99
N ASP A 289 -4.99 -14.75 -9.68
CA ASP A 289 -6.06 -14.27 -10.55
C ASP A 289 -5.55 -13.32 -11.62
N VAL A 290 -5.83 -13.61 -12.88
CA VAL A 290 -5.17 -12.95 -14.02
C VAL A 290 -5.68 -11.52 -14.22
N ALA A 291 -4.76 -10.56 -14.18
CA ALA A 291 -5.08 -9.17 -14.46
C ALA A 291 -5.66 -8.97 -15.87
N GLY A 292 -6.53 -7.97 -16.01
CA GLY A 292 -7.03 -7.51 -17.30
C GLY A 292 -5.89 -7.07 -18.22
N THR A 293 -6.09 -7.22 -19.52
CA THR A 293 -5.14 -6.70 -20.52
C THR A 293 -5.22 -5.18 -20.59
N PHE A 294 -4.07 -4.49 -20.56
CA PHE A 294 -3.98 -3.08 -20.98
C PHE A 294 -4.22 -2.96 -22.49
N ALA A 295 -5.48 -3.09 -22.91
CA ALA A 295 -5.86 -2.85 -24.29
C ALA A 295 -6.14 -1.36 -24.48
N TYR A 296 -5.10 -0.52 -24.41
CA TYR A 296 -5.14 0.78 -25.08
C TYR A 296 -4.95 0.53 -26.57
N GLN A 297 -5.98 0.00 -27.25
CA GLN A 297 -6.09 0.31 -28.67
C GLN A 297 -6.34 1.82 -28.73
N MET A 298 -5.27 2.60 -28.93
CA MET A 298 -5.41 3.92 -29.53
C MET A 298 -6.02 3.73 -30.91
N LYS A 299 -7.36 3.60 -30.98
CA LYS A 299 -8.13 3.83 -32.20
C LYS A 299 -7.98 5.32 -32.54
N GLY A 300 -6.84 5.70 -33.09
CA GLY A 300 -6.50 7.10 -33.31
C GLY A 300 -5.15 7.39 -33.98
N PHE A 301 -4.24 6.43 -34.10
CA PHE A 301 -3.11 6.57 -35.02
C PHE A 301 -3.19 5.51 -36.10
N SER A 302 -3.78 5.90 -37.24
CA SER A 302 -3.46 5.26 -38.51
C SER A 302 -1.94 5.24 -38.64
N PRO A 303 -1.32 4.11 -39.04
CA PRO A 303 0.05 4.17 -39.50
C PRO A 303 0.09 5.22 -40.61
N LEU A 304 0.93 6.23 -40.48
CA LEU A 304 1.33 7.03 -41.62
C LEU A 304 2.04 6.06 -42.56
N THR A 305 1.28 5.45 -43.47
CA THR A 305 1.82 4.76 -44.63
C THR A 305 2.71 5.75 -45.36
N GLY A 306 3.96 5.34 -45.57
CA GLY A 306 5.03 6.19 -46.07
C GLY A 306 4.63 7.02 -47.28
N GLY A 307 4.81 8.34 -47.16
CA GLY A 307 5.11 9.21 -48.28
C GLY A 307 6.62 9.32 -48.39
N VAL A 308 7.15 8.82 -49.50
CA VAL A 308 8.55 8.95 -49.91
C VAL A 308 8.84 10.44 -50.22
N PHE A 309 10.10 10.85 -50.06
CA PHE A 309 10.65 12.09 -50.62
C PHE A 309 10.34 12.24 -52.12
#